data_AF-A0A358TXK1-F1
#
_entry.id   AF-A0A358TXK1-F1
#
_cell.length_a   1.000
_cell.length_b   1.000
_cell.length_c   1.000
_cell.angle_alpha   90.00
_cell.angle_beta   90.00
_cell.angle_gamma   90.00
#
_symmetry.space_group_name_H-M   'P 1'
#
loop_
_entity.id
_entity.type
_entity.pdbx_description
1 polymer ?
#
loop_
_entity_poly.entity_id
_entity_poly.type
_entity_poly.pdbx_seq_one_letter_code
_entity_poly.pdbx_strand_id
1 'polypeptide(L)'
;MPDTVPDVISGRTPHVIAAEIKMIKYQAERIYLTAAVEIGGRLTEAKALLMHGEWGKWLEESVSYSQSTADRFMKVFREYGSKLPDASDSNSNYAPVRNLTYSQAVILLGVPEEGREQFIIDMDIERMTNQELRKAVNERTQVRQ
;
A
#
# COMPACT_ATOMS: atom_id res chain seq x y z
N MET A 1 -19.53 43.43 -28.56
CA MET A 1 -19.89 43.12 -27.14
C MET A 1 -19.06 41.90 -26.76
N PRO A 2 -18.17 41.97 -25.77
CA PRO A 2 -17.35 40.81 -25.41
C PRO A 2 -18.15 39.85 -24.53
N ASP A 3 -18.23 38.59 -24.97
CA ASP A 3 -18.75 37.48 -24.19
C ASP A 3 -17.88 37.29 -22.95
N THR A 4 -18.38 37.70 -21.79
CA THR A 4 -17.77 37.38 -20.51
C THR A 4 -18.21 35.98 -20.14
N VAL A 5 -17.42 34.97 -20.52
CA VAL A 5 -17.49 33.66 -19.89
C VAL A 5 -17.26 33.85 -18.38
N PRO A 6 -18.21 33.48 -17.52
CA PRO A 6 -18.02 33.62 -16.09
C PRO A 6 -16.86 32.73 -15.67
N ASP A 7 -15.89 33.38 -15.05
CA ASP A 7 -14.64 32.83 -14.56
C ASP A 7 -14.88 31.63 -13.63
N VAL A 8 -14.67 30.42 -14.15
CA VAL A 8 -14.72 29.15 -13.41
C VAL A 8 -13.60 29.06 -12.34
N ILE A 9 -12.77 30.09 -12.19
CA ILE A 9 -11.69 30.18 -11.18
C ILE A 9 -12.20 30.69 -9.82
N SER A 10 -13.47 31.08 -9.67
CA SER A 10 -14.00 31.73 -8.45
C SER A 10 -14.10 30.87 -7.16
N GLY A 11 -13.55 29.64 -7.14
CA GLY A 11 -13.50 28.78 -5.93
C GLY A 11 -12.23 27.94 -5.76
N ARG A 12 -11.26 28.03 -6.68
CA ARG A 12 -10.04 27.20 -6.66
C ARG A 12 -9.00 27.79 -5.72
N THR A 13 -9.07 27.47 -4.44
CA THR A 13 -8.03 27.83 -3.48
C THR A 13 -6.91 26.78 -3.46
N PRO A 14 -5.65 27.15 -3.11
CA PRO A 14 -4.58 26.18 -2.90
C PRO A 14 -4.94 25.06 -1.90
N HIS A 15 -5.78 25.37 -0.91
CA HIS A 15 -6.27 24.41 0.08
C HIS A 15 -7.17 23.34 -0.55
N VAL A 16 -8.10 23.75 -1.43
CA VAL A 16 -8.97 22.81 -2.17
C VAL A 16 -8.12 21.92 -3.08
N ILE A 17 -7.19 22.50 -3.83
CA ILE A 17 -6.28 21.76 -4.73
C ILE A 17 -5.43 20.75 -3.94
N ALA A 18 -4.92 21.14 -2.78
CA ALA A 18 -4.17 20.23 -1.91
C ALA A 18 -5.02 19.05 -1.41
N ALA A 19 -6.30 19.29 -1.07
CA ALA A 19 -7.23 18.23 -0.68
C ALA A 19 -7.53 17.27 -1.85
N GLU A 20 -7.73 17.80 -3.06
CA GLU A 20 -7.90 17.01 -4.30
C GLU A 20 -6.69 16.11 -4.57
N ILE A 21 -5.48 16.67 -4.52
CA ILE A 21 -4.22 15.91 -4.71
C ILE A 21 -4.09 14.80 -3.67
N LYS A 22 -4.37 15.09 -2.40
CA LYS A 22 -4.32 14.09 -1.31
C LYS A 22 -5.33 12.97 -1.56
N MET A 23 -6.54 13.29 -1.98
CA MET A 23 -7.57 12.31 -2.29
C MET A 23 -7.16 11.41 -3.46
N ILE A 24 -6.68 11.99 -4.57
CA ILE A 24 -6.20 11.23 -5.73
C ILE A 24 -5.06 10.29 -5.32
N LYS A 25 -4.08 10.80 -4.57
CA LYS A 25 -2.96 9.99 -4.07
C LYS A 25 -3.44 8.83 -3.20
N TYR A 26 -4.36 9.09 -2.27
CA TYR A 26 -4.93 8.07 -1.39
C TYR A 26 -5.62 6.96 -2.21
N GLN A 27 -6.47 7.30 -3.17
CA GLN A 27 -7.14 6.30 -4.02
C GLN A 27 -6.15 5.50 -4.88
N ALA A 28 -5.17 6.18 -5.48
CA ALA A 28 -4.15 5.51 -6.29
C ALA A 28 -3.32 4.51 -5.48
N GLU A 29 -2.90 4.87 -4.27
CA GLU A 29 -2.13 3.97 -3.40
C GLU A 29 -2.95 2.78 -2.89
N ARG A 30 -4.27 2.92 -2.74
CA ARG A 30 -5.16 1.80 -2.38
C ARG A 30 -5.26 0.78 -3.52
N ILE A 31 -5.48 1.27 -4.74
CA ILE A 31 -5.47 0.42 -5.95
C ILE A 31 -4.10 -0.25 -6.09
N TYR A 32 -3.03 0.51 -5.85
CA TYR A 32 -1.67 -0.01 -5.94
C TYR A 32 -1.36 -1.08 -4.88
N LEU A 33 -1.96 -1.01 -3.69
CA LEU A 33 -1.82 -2.06 -2.67
C LEU A 33 -2.40 -3.40 -3.15
N THR A 34 -3.60 -3.38 -3.73
CA THR A 34 -4.20 -4.59 -4.31
C THR A 34 -3.33 -5.15 -5.43
N ALA A 35 -2.87 -4.30 -6.35
CA ALA A 35 -1.95 -4.72 -7.42
C ALA A 35 -0.64 -5.30 -6.86
N ALA A 36 -0.08 -4.71 -5.81
CA ALA A 36 1.15 -5.17 -5.16
C ALA A 36 1.00 -6.56 -4.52
N VAL A 37 -0.14 -6.85 -3.89
CA VAL A 37 -0.48 -8.17 -3.36
C VAL A 37 -0.59 -9.18 -4.50
N GLU A 38 -1.30 -8.84 -5.56
CA GLU A 38 -1.47 -9.68 -6.74
C GLU A 38 -0.16 -10.01 -7.45
N ILE A 39 0.73 -9.02 -7.59
CA ILE A 39 2.08 -9.21 -8.12
C ILE A 39 2.88 -10.13 -7.20
N GLY A 40 2.82 -9.91 -5.88
CA GLY A 40 3.51 -10.74 -4.91
C GLY A 40 3.08 -12.20 -4.92
N GLY A 41 1.79 -12.48 -5.16
CA GLY A 41 1.26 -13.82 -5.34
C GLY A 41 1.86 -14.51 -6.57
N ARG A 42 1.79 -13.85 -7.73
CA ARG A 42 2.35 -14.36 -8.99
C ARG A 42 3.87 -14.55 -8.95
N LEU A 43 4.59 -13.66 -8.27
CA LEU A 43 6.02 -13.82 -8.03
C LEU A 43 6.32 -15.04 -7.15
N THR A 44 5.47 -15.31 -6.16
CA THR A 44 5.60 -16.50 -5.30
C THR A 44 5.38 -17.79 -6.09
N GLU A 45 4.37 -17.81 -6.97
CA GLU A 45 4.11 -18.92 -7.89
C GLU A 45 5.28 -19.13 -8.86
N ALA A 46 5.74 -18.08 -9.54
CA ALA A 46 6.86 -18.17 -10.48
C ALA A 46 8.15 -18.68 -9.80
N LYS A 47 8.45 -18.20 -8.60
CA LYS A 47 9.64 -18.63 -7.84
C LYS A 47 9.61 -20.12 -7.49
N ALA A 48 8.42 -20.71 -7.30
CA ALA A 48 8.27 -22.14 -7.03
C ALA A 48 8.46 -23.04 -8.26
N LEU A 49 8.32 -22.47 -9.47
CA LEU A 49 8.49 -23.19 -10.74
C LEU A 49 9.92 -23.13 -11.29
N LEU A 50 10.73 -22.19 -10.82
CA LEU A 50 12.09 -21.98 -11.30
C LEU A 50 13.11 -22.87 -10.59
N MET A 51 14.17 -23.25 -11.32
CA MET A 51 15.27 -24.00 -10.72
C MET A 51 16.15 -23.08 -9.86
N HIS A 52 16.93 -23.70 -8.97
CA HIS A 52 17.91 -22.98 -8.16
C HIS A 52 18.86 -22.14 -9.05
N GLY A 53 19.01 -20.86 -8.71
CA GLY A 53 19.90 -19.94 -9.42
C GLY A 53 19.23 -19.14 -10.56
N GLU A 54 18.04 -19.53 -11.03
CA GLU A 54 17.38 -18.85 -12.16
C GLU A 54 16.61 -17.59 -11.74
N TRP A 55 16.24 -17.48 -10.45
CA TRP A 55 15.37 -16.42 -9.93
C TRP A 55 15.82 -15.00 -10.30
N GLY A 56 17.10 -14.68 -10.08
CA GLY A 56 17.62 -13.33 -10.32
C GLY A 56 17.55 -12.92 -11.79
N LYS A 57 17.97 -13.82 -12.70
CA LYS A 57 17.93 -13.59 -14.14
C LYS A 57 16.50 -13.49 -14.66
N TRP A 58 15.63 -14.39 -14.19
CA TRP A 58 14.22 -14.39 -14.58
C TRP A 58 13.53 -13.07 -14.20
N LEU A 59 13.79 -12.55 -12.99
CA LEU A 59 13.24 -11.27 -12.55
C LEU A 59 13.63 -10.10 -13.47
N GLU A 60 14.90 -10.03 -13.86
CA GLU A 60 15.42 -8.97 -14.72
C GLU A 60 14.83 -9.06 -16.13
N GLU A 61 14.88 -10.25 -16.74
CA GLU A 61 14.51 -10.46 -18.13
C GLU A 61 12.99 -10.51 -18.36
N SER A 62 12.22 -11.05 -17.41
CA SER A 62 10.80 -11.34 -17.62
C SER A 62 9.87 -10.24 -17.08
N VAL A 63 10.24 -9.60 -15.98
CA VAL A 63 9.37 -8.63 -15.28
C VAL A 63 10.08 -7.33 -14.89
N SER A 64 11.35 -7.17 -15.28
CA SER A 64 12.17 -5.97 -15.03
C SER A 64 12.22 -5.55 -13.55
N TYR A 65 12.31 -6.52 -12.64
CA TYR A 65 12.40 -6.28 -11.20
C TYR A 65 13.79 -6.61 -10.65
N SER A 66 14.19 -5.83 -9.64
CA SER A 66 15.26 -6.25 -8.75
C SER A 66 14.76 -7.31 -7.77
N GLN A 67 15.66 -8.10 -7.20
CA GLN A 67 15.32 -9.04 -6.12
C GLN A 67 14.63 -8.32 -4.94
N SER A 68 15.14 -7.15 -4.55
CA SER A 68 14.55 -6.37 -3.45
C SER A 68 13.12 -5.90 -3.71
N THR A 69 12.80 -5.58 -4.96
CA THR A 69 11.44 -5.19 -5.38
C THR A 69 10.52 -6.41 -5.31
N ALA A 70 10.96 -7.54 -5.86
CA ALA A 70 10.20 -8.78 -5.85
C ALA A 70 9.93 -9.28 -4.41
N ASP A 71 10.96 -9.29 -3.57
CA ASP A 71 10.84 -9.70 -2.17
C ASP A 71 9.90 -8.79 -1.39
N ARG A 72 9.89 -7.48 -1.68
CA ARG A 72 8.93 -6.53 -1.08
C ARG A 72 7.50 -6.90 -1.47
N PHE A 73 7.21 -7.14 -2.74
CA PHE A 73 5.87 -7.55 -3.18
C PHE A 73 5.46 -8.90 -2.58
N MET A 74 6.33 -9.89 -2.61
CA MET A 74 6.08 -11.21 -2.02
C MET A 74 5.83 -11.11 -0.50
N LYS A 75 6.53 -10.21 0.21
CA LYS A 75 6.28 -9.96 1.64
C LYS A 75 4.92 -9.29 1.87
N VAL A 76 4.54 -8.30 1.05
CA VAL A 76 3.21 -7.67 1.11
C VAL A 76 2.11 -8.70 0.85
N PHE A 77 2.26 -9.57 -0.15
CA PHE A 77 1.34 -10.68 -0.42
C PHE A 77 1.21 -11.63 0.77
N ARG A 78 2.32 -12.09 1.35
CA ARG A 78 2.30 -13.01 2.49
C ARG A 78 1.51 -12.45 3.67
N GLU A 79 1.66 -11.15 3.92
CA GLU A 79 1.19 -10.50 5.14
C GLU A 79 -0.23 -9.95 5.02
N TYR A 80 -0.66 -9.58 3.81
CA TYR A 80 -1.95 -8.94 3.55
C TYR A 80 -2.83 -9.69 2.54
N GLY A 81 -2.31 -10.72 1.84
CA GLY A 81 -3.01 -11.38 0.74
C GLY A 81 -4.31 -12.07 1.13
N SER A 82 -4.41 -12.61 2.34
CA SER A 82 -5.65 -13.16 2.89
C SER A 82 -6.52 -12.16 3.64
N LYS A 83 -6.02 -10.93 3.83
CA LYS A 83 -6.65 -9.89 4.66
C LYS A 83 -7.29 -8.78 3.82
N LEU A 84 -6.80 -8.54 2.60
CA LEU A 84 -7.45 -7.61 1.69
C LEU A 84 -8.75 -8.23 1.16
N PRO A 85 -9.82 -7.43 1.02
CA PRO A 85 -10.99 -7.87 0.28
C PRO A 85 -10.58 -8.27 -1.12
N ASP A 86 -10.94 -9.50 -1.48
CA ASP A 86 -10.89 -9.94 -2.86
C ASP A 86 -11.68 -8.92 -3.67
N ALA A 87 -11.11 -8.41 -4.77
CA ALA A 87 -11.83 -7.46 -5.63
C ALA A 87 -13.15 -8.05 -6.15
N SER A 88 -13.28 -9.39 -6.12
CA SER A 88 -14.47 -10.16 -6.48
C SER A 88 -15.38 -10.53 -5.32
N ASP A 89 -14.91 -10.50 -4.06
CA ASP A 89 -15.65 -10.95 -2.88
C ASP A 89 -15.79 -9.82 -1.86
N SER A 90 -16.95 -9.15 -1.91
CA SER A 90 -17.31 -8.05 -1.01
C SER A 90 -17.53 -8.50 0.45
N ASN A 91 -17.36 -9.78 0.79
CA ASN A 91 -17.62 -10.33 2.13
C ASN A 91 -16.37 -10.46 3.03
N SER A 92 -15.18 -10.11 2.53
CA SER A 92 -13.99 -10.01 3.38
C SER A 92 -14.08 -8.76 4.28
N ASN A 93 -14.75 -8.93 5.42
CA ASN A 93 -15.03 -7.90 6.43
C ASN A 93 -13.81 -7.54 7.31
N TYR A 94 -12.57 -7.66 6.82
CA TYR A 94 -11.40 -7.23 7.59
C TYR A 94 -11.28 -5.70 7.54
N ALA A 95 -12.08 -5.06 8.39
CA ALA A 95 -12.18 -3.62 8.53
C ALA A 95 -10.82 -2.91 8.72
N PRO A 96 -9.83 -3.46 9.46
CA PRO A 96 -8.57 -2.75 9.70
C PRO A 96 -7.75 -2.48 8.43
N VAL A 97 -7.75 -3.37 7.43
CA VAL A 97 -6.88 -3.22 6.24
C VAL A 97 -7.59 -2.64 5.01
N ARG A 98 -8.92 -2.50 5.05
CA ARG A 98 -9.75 -2.04 3.92
C ARG A 98 -9.35 -0.66 3.36
N ASN A 99 -8.84 0.20 4.24
CA ASN A 99 -8.48 1.58 3.95
C ASN A 99 -6.95 1.81 3.92
N LEU A 100 -6.15 0.74 3.96
CA LEU A 100 -4.70 0.89 3.87
C LEU A 100 -4.26 1.28 2.47
N THR A 101 -3.31 2.22 2.43
CA THR A 101 -2.52 2.54 1.24
C THR A 101 -1.30 1.61 1.15
N TYR A 102 -0.74 1.45 -0.05
CA TYR A 102 0.48 0.66 -0.24
C TYR A 102 1.62 1.13 0.67
N SER A 103 1.86 2.44 0.73
CA SER A 103 2.87 3.02 1.60
C SER A 103 2.67 2.65 3.08
N GLN A 104 1.44 2.75 3.60
CA GLN A 104 1.12 2.38 4.99
C GLN A 104 1.34 0.88 5.22
N ALA A 105 0.88 0.03 4.31
CA ALA A 105 1.06 -1.42 4.40
C ALA A 105 2.54 -1.79 4.49
N VAL A 106 3.40 -1.16 3.68
CA VAL A 106 4.86 -1.37 3.72
C VAL A 106 5.47 -0.88 5.04
N ILE A 107 5.05 0.27 5.57
CA ILE A 107 5.55 0.77 6.87
C ILE A 107 5.16 -0.18 8.00
N LEU A 108 3.92 -0.69 7.99
CA LEU A 108 3.40 -1.63 8.97
C LEU A 108 4.11 -2.99 8.97
N LEU A 109 4.85 -3.35 7.92
CA LEU A 109 5.75 -4.52 7.93
C LEU A 109 6.92 -4.40 8.91
N GLY A 110 7.15 -3.21 9.48
CA GLY A 110 8.07 -2.99 10.59
C GLY A 110 7.49 -3.38 11.96
N VAL A 111 6.17 -3.64 12.03
CA VAL A 111 5.51 -4.16 13.23
C VAL A 111 5.46 -5.70 13.14
N PRO A 112 5.78 -6.43 14.23
CA PRO A 112 5.63 -7.88 14.29
C PRO A 112 4.20 -8.32 13.93
N GLU A 113 4.08 -9.45 13.23
CA GLU A 113 2.79 -9.94 12.74
C GLU A 113 1.75 -10.08 13.85
N GLU A 114 2.16 -10.63 15.00
CA GLU A 114 1.31 -10.93 16.16
C GLU A 114 0.67 -9.67 16.76
N GLY A 115 1.29 -8.50 16.58
CA GLY A 115 0.82 -7.23 17.13
C GLY A 115 0.36 -6.21 16.09
N ARG A 116 0.46 -6.54 14.79
CA ARG A 116 0.18 -5.60 13.69
C ARG A 116 -1.29 -5.30 13.55
N GLU A 117 -2.15 -6.31 13.66
CA GLU A 117 -3.61 -6.11 13.60
C GLU A 117 -4.09 -5.16 14.69
N GLN A 118 -3.72 -5.45 15.94
CA GLN A 118 -4.09 -4.60 17.08
C GLN A 118 -3.53 -3.18 16.90
N PHE A 119 -2.32 -3.04 16.34
CA PHE A 119 -1.77 -1.72 16.03
C PHE A 119 -2.67 -0.90 15.10
N ILE A 120 -3.17 -1.54 14.05
CA ILE A 120 -3.98 -0.87 13.03
C ILE A 120 -5.31 -0.42 13.64
N ILE A 121 -5.90 -1.25 14.50
CA ILE A 121 -7.14 -0.95 15.21
C ILE A 121 -6.96 0.24 16.16
N ASP A 122 -5.85 0.28 16.90
CA ASP A 122 -5.62 1.28 17.95
C ASP A 122 -5.22 2.68 17.43
N MET A 123 -4.58 2.76 16.25
CA MET A 123 -3.82 3.96 15.85
C MET A 123 -4.50 4.88 14.83
N ASP A 124 -5.74 4.63 14.43
CA ASP A 124 -6.45 5.40 13.38
C ASP A 124 -5.56 5.67 12.15
N ILE A 125 -4.99 4.59 11.62
CA ILE A 125 -3.96 4.61 10.56
C ILE A 125 -4.42 5.42 9.33
N GLU A 126 -5.72 5.41 9.02
CA GLU A 126 -6.30 6.11 7.88
C GLU A 126 -6.05 7.64 7.93
N ARG A 127 -6.00 8.22 9.14
CA ARG A 127 -5.76 9.66 9.31
C ARG A 127 -4.30 10.01 9.47
N MET A 128 -3.43 9.04 9.72
CA MET A 128 -2.00 9.27 9.90
C MET A 128 -1.29 9.52 8.58
N THR A 129 -0.40 10.50 8.58
CA THR A 129 0.59 10.63 7.51
C THR A 129 1.60 9.48 7.57
N ASN A 130 2.23 9.17 6.43
CA ASN A 130 3.30 8.16 6.38
C ASN A 130 4.46 8.48 7.35
N GLN A 131 4.70 9.76 7.67
CA GLN A 131 5.74 10.17 8.61
C GLN A 131 5.34 9.87 10.06
N GLU A 132 4.13 10.23 10.46
CA GLU A 132 3.59 9.92 11.78
C GLU A 132 3.52 8.40 11.99
N LEU A 133 3.08 7.66 10.97
CA LEU A 133 3.02 6.21 11.03
C LEU A 133 4.42 5.60 11.22
N ARG A 134 5.43 6.07 10.49
CA ARG A 134 6.82 5.62 10.68
C ARG A 134 7.32 5.89 12.10
N LYS A 135 7.00 7.06 12.65
CA LYS A 135 7.38 7.41 14.03
C LYS A 135 6.72 6.45 15.03
N ALA A 136 5.41 6.22 14.91
CA ALA A 136 4.68 5.32 15.80
C ALA A 136 5.18 3.87 15.71
N VAL A 137 5.50 3.38 14.50
CA VAL A 137 6.11 2.04 14.31
C VAL A 137 7.49 1.97 14.98
N ASN A 138 8.34 2.97 14.79
CA ASN A 138 9.68 3.01 15.39
C ASN A 138 9.63 3.04 16.92
N GLU A 139 8.78 3.88 17.52
CA GLU A 139 8.60 3.97 18.97
C GLU A 139 8.16 2.63 19.56
N ARG A 140 7.23 1.94 18.90
CA ARG A 140 6.75 0.63 19.36
C ARG A 140 7.79 -0.47 19.24
N THR A 141 8.61 -0.44 18.19
CA THR A 141 9.70 -1.41 18.00
C THR A 141 10.82 -1.19 19.01
N GLN A 142 11.10 0.05 19.43
CA GLN A 142 12.10 0.36 20.47
C GLN A 142 11.64 -0.02 21.88
N VAL A 143 10.34 0.04 22.18
CA VAL A 143 9.79 -0.34 23.50
C VAL A 143 9.78 -1.87 23.72
N ARG A 144 9.92 -2.66 22.64
CA ARG A 144 9.91 -4.14 22.68
C ARG A 144 11.28 -4.79 22.47
N GLN A 145 12.35 -4.00 22.31
CA GLN A 145 13.74 -4.47 22.34
C GLN A 145 14.28 -4.43 23.77
#